data_AF-A0A3D4T516-F1
#
_entry.id   AF-A0A3D4T516-F1
#
_cell.length_a   1.000
_cell.length_b   1.000
_cell.length_c   1.000
_cell.angle_alpha   90.00
_cell.angle_beta   90.00
_cell.angle_gamma   90.00
#
_symmetry.space_group_name_H-M   'P 1'
#
loop_
_entity.id
_entity.type
_entity.pdbx_description
1 polymer ?
#
loop_
_entity_poly.entity_id
_entity_poly.type
_entity_poly.pdbx_seq_one_letter_code
_entity_poly.pdbx_strand_id
1 'polypeptide(L)'
;MYKCDTCGYETERLPIYEEHHPYGEGTATEIMTDTDCPYCVGGELMPAVQCGHCGKWFVDDGNEICPNCGKATVVAFKLFCNSLDETQKCYLNEFFDGTEVFA
;
A
#
# COMPACT_ATOMS: atom_id res chain seq x y z
N MET A 1 11.35 -6.70 -0.50
CA MET A 1 10.99 -5.87 -1.65
C MET A 1 10.41 -4.59 -1.12
N TYR A 2 10.78 -3.46 -1.70
CA TYR A 2 10.29 -2.14 -1.36
C TYR A 2 9.75 -1.46 -2.60
N LYS A 3 8.72 -0.65 -2.43
CA LYS A 3 8.11 0.14 -3.50
C LYS A 3 7.83 1.54 -3.01
N CYS A 4 8.16 2.54 -3.83
CA CYS A 4 7.80 3.91 -3.55
C CYS A 4 6.28 4.09 -3.63
N ASP A 5 5.70 4.64 -2.56
CA ASP A 5 4.28 4.95 -2.44
C ASP A 5 3.78 5.99 -3.46
N THR A 6 4.66 6.87 -3.92
CA THR A 6 4.35 8.01 -4.76
C THR A 6 4.62 7.73 -6.24
N CYS A 7 5.86 7.37 -6.60
CA CYS A 7 6.24 7.17 -8.00
C CYS A 7 6.22 5.70 -8.46
N GLY A 8 6.09 4.75 -7.52
CA GLY A 8 6.05 3.32 -7.84
C GLY A 8 7.40 2.68 -8.16
N TYR A 9 8.53 3.38 -7.98
CA TYR A 9 9.88 2.79 -8.07
C TYR A 9 10.01 1.55 -7.17
N GLU A 10 10.69 0.50 -7.63
CA GLU A 10 10.85 -0.78 -6.90
C GLU A 10 12.33 -1.07 -6.64
N THR A 11 12.64 -1.60 -5.45
CA THR A 11 13.98 -2.04 -5.07
C THR A 11 13.93 -3.24 -4.13
N GLU A 12 14.91 -4.14 -4.22
CA GLU A 12 15.01 -5.27 -3.30
C GLU A 12 15.56 -4.86 -1.92
N ARG A 13 16.32 -3.77 -1.86
CA ARG A 13 17.03 -3.29 -0.67
C ARG A 13 16.86 -1.79 -0.50
N LEU A 14 16.78 -1.33 0.74
CA LEU A 14 16.83 0.10 1.05
C LEU A 14 18.25 0.62 0.76
N PRO A 15 18.38 1.86 0.25
CA PRO A 15 19.66 2.56 0.21
C PRO A 15 20.30 2.61 1.60
N ILE A 16 21.62 2.47 1.65
CA ILE A 16 22.41 2.61 2.87
C ILE A 16 23.42 3.73 2.70
N TYR A 17 23.70 4.43 3.80
CA TYR A 17 24.76 5.43 3.86
C TYR A 17 25.52 5.30 5.18
N GLU A 18 26.75 5.81 5.18
CA GLU A 18 27.62 5.81 6.35
C GLU A 18 27.66 7.22 6.93
N GLU A 19 27.35 7.35 8.22
CA GLU A 19 27.62 8.58 8.98
C GLU A 19 28.85 8.38 9.86
N HIS A 20 29.73 9.38 9.85
CA HIS A 20 30.93 9.41 10.69
C HIS A 20 30.71 10.38 11.84
N HIS A 21 30.59 9.86 13.06
CA HIS A 21 30.42 10.66 14.27
C HIS A 21 31.73 10.76 15.05
N PRO A 22 32.16 11.97 15.45
CA PRO A 22 33.33 12.12 16.31
C PRO A 22 33.03 11.58 17.72
N TYR A 23 33.95 10.78 18.27
CA TYR A 23 33.83 10.18 19.59
C TYR A 23 35.17 10.25 20.33
N GLY A 24 35.33 11.27 21.17
CA GLY A 24 36.61 11.55 21.83
C GLY A 24 37.72 11.89 20.83
N GLU A 25 38.83 11.15 20.87
CA GLU A 25 39.95 11.28 19.92
C GLU A 25 39.79 10.44 18.64
N GLY A 26 38.67 9.72 18.47
CA GLY A 26 38.39 8.87 17.32
C GLY A 26 37.09 9.22 16.59
N THR A 27 36.75 8.42 15.58
CA THR A 27 35.48 8.49 14.84
C THR A 27 34.79 7.13 14.88
N ALA A 28 33.49 7.13 15.16
CA ALA A 28 32.63 5.96 14.98
C ALA A 28 31.90 6.08 13.63
N THR A 29 31.81 4.98 12.88
CA THR A 29 31.02 4.90 11.65
C THR A 29 29.73 4.14 11.94
N GLU A 30 28.59 4.75 11.65
CA GLU A 30 27.27 4.15 11.74
C GLU A 30 26.71 3.93 10.34
N ILE A 31 26.18 2.72 10.08
CA ILE A 31 25.52 2.39 8.81
C ILE A 31 24.02 2.61 9.00
N MET A 32 23.47 3.57 8.26
CA MET A 32 22.06 3.93 8.30
C MET A 32 21.36 3.47 7.02
N THR A 33 20.05 3.24 7.11
CA THR A 33 19.17 2.96 5.97
C THR A 33 18.34 4.19 5.66
N ASP A 34 18.23 4.54 4.38
CA ASP A 34 17.37 5.62 3.90
C ASP A 34 16.07 5.04 3.34
N THR A 35 14.94 5.59 3.77
CA THR A 35 13.62 5.26 3.23
C THR A 35 13.17 6.24 2.17
N ASP A 36 13.87 7.35 1.95
CA ASP A 36 13.50 8.31 0.93
C ASP A 36 13.67 7.74 -0.47
N CYS A 37 12.70 8.01 -1.34
CA CYS A 37 12.78 7.57 -2.73
C CYS A 37 13.81 8.42 -3.50
N PRO A 38 14.86 7.82 -4.10
CA PRO A 38 15.88 8.58 -4.82
C PRO A 38 15.40 9.14 -6.17
N TYR A 39 14.18 8.81 -6.60
CA TYR A 39 13.64 9.18 -7.92
C TYR A 39 12.48 10.17 -7.87
N CYS A 40 11.94 10.51 -6.69
CA CYS A 40 10.87 11.49 -6.57
C CYS A 40 10.92 12.24 -5.24
N VAL A 41 10.46 13.49 -5.24
CA VAL A 41 10.43 14.33 -4.04
C VAL A 41 9.22 13.95 -3.18
N GLY A 42 9.47 13.63 -1.91
CA GLY A 42 8.43 13.34 -0.92
C GLY A 42 7.80 11.95 -1.02
N GLY A 43 8.38 11.05 -1.81
CA GLY A 43 7.97 9.64 -1.82
C GLY A 43 8.86 8.79 -0.92
N GLU A 44 8.28 7.80 -0.27
CA GLU A 44 8.97 6.90 0.66
C GLU A 44 8.95 5.45 0.14
N LEU A 45 10.05 4.73 0.35
CA LEU A 45 10.22 3.32 0.04
C LEU A 45 9.58 2.47 1.13
N MET A 46 8.37 2.01 0.85
CA MET A 46 7.59 1.20 1.78
C MET A 46 7.75 -0.30 1.48
N PRO A 47 7.60 -1.18 2.48
CA PRO A 47 7.52 -2.62 2.24
C PRO A 47 6.46 -2.94 1.18
N ALA A 48 6.80 -3.85 0.27
CA ALA A 48 5.90 -4.26 -0.80
C ALA A 48 5.57 -5.75 -0.70
N VAL A 49 4.32 -6.09 -0.99
CA VAL A 49 3.81 -7.46 -1.05
C VAL A 49 3.38 -7.81 -2.48
N GLN A 50 3.52 -9.08 -2.83
CA GLN A 50 3.10 -9.57 -4.14
C GLN A 50 1.65 -10.05 -4.07
N CYS A 51 0.79 -9.55 -4.96
CA CYS A 51 -0.58 -10.03 -5.06
C CYS A 51 -0.61 -11.48 -5.56
N GLY A 52 -1.18 -12.39 -4.77
CA GLY A 52 -1.35 -13.80 -5.18
C GLY A 52 -2.25 -14.02 -6.40
N HIS A 53 -3.14 -13.07 -6.73
CA HIS A 53 -4.04 -13.19 -7.89
C HIS A 53 -3.43 -12.67 -9.19
N CYS A 54 -2.80 -11.49 -9.19
CA CYS A 54 -2.28 -10.87 -10.41
C CYS A 54 -0.75 -10.82 -10.50
N GLY A 55 -0.03 -11.24 -9.46
CA GLY A 55 1.43 -11.28 -9.41
C GLY A 55 2.12 -9.91 -9.30
N LYS A 56 1.38 -8.80 -9.31
CA LYS A 56 1.94 -7.45 -9.18
C LYS A 56 2.31 -7.12 -7.74
N TRP A 57 3.41 -6.39 -7.59
CA TRP A 57 3.83 -5.82 -6.31
C TRP A 57 3.09 -4.52 -6.01
N PHE A 58 2.72 -4.33 -4.76
CA PHE A 58 2.10 -3.11 -4.26
C PHE A 58 2.57 -2.83 -2.83
N VAL A 59 2.46 -1.57 -2.41
CA VAL A 59 2.82 -1.16 -1.04
C VAL A 59 1.89 -1.84 -0.05
N ASP A 60 2.48 -2.44 0.99
CA ASP A 60 1.74 -3.04 2.10
C ASP A 60 1.29 -1.94 3.08
N ASP A 61 0.02 -1.57 2.98
CA ASP A 61 -0.64 -0.62 3.88
C ASP A 61 -1.37 -1.30 5.05
N GLY A 62 -1.20 -2.61 5.22
CA GLY A 62 -1.87 -3.42 6.23
C GLY A 62 -3.30 -3.85 5.88
N ASN A 63 -3.85 -3.42 4.72
CA ASN A 63 -5.17 -3.86 4.28
C ASN A 63 -5.12 -5.12 3.40
N GLU A 64 -3.94 -5.58 2.98
CA GLU A 64 -3.67 -6.74 2.12
C GLU A 64 -4.44 -6.77 0.76
N ILE A 65 -5.25 -5.76 0.46
CA ILE A 65 -6.03 -5.68 -0.77
C ILE A 65 -5.16 -5.11 -1.87
N CYS A 66 -4.86 -5.93 -2.87
CA CYS A 66 -4.16 -5.47 -4.07
C CYS A 66 -4.95 -4.33 -4.73
N PRO A 67 -4.38 -3.12 -4.90
CA PRO A 67 -5.10 -1.97 -5.44
C PRO A 67 -5.55 -2.15 -6.89
N ASN A 68 -4.89 -3.06 -7.64
CA ASN A 68 -5.28 -3.36 -9.00
C ASN A 68 -6.48 -4.33 -9.05
N CYS A 69 -6.45 -5.41 -8.26
CA CYS A 69 -7.56 -6.37 -8.19
C CYS A 69 -8.76 -5.79 -7.43
N GLY A 70 -8.51 -5.09 -6.33
CA GLY A 70 -9.53 -4.44 -5.49
C GLY A 70 -10.36 -3.43 -6.28
N LYS A 71 -9.75 -2.63 -7.18
CA LYS A 71 -10.49 -1.75 -8.08
C LYS A 71 -11.50 -2.51 -8.94
N ALA A 72 -11.08 -3.63 -9.55
CA ALA A 72 -11.98 -4.46 -10.36
C ALA A 72 -13.12 -5.05 -9.51
N THR A 73 -12.81 -5.52 -8.30
CA THR A 73 -13.81 -6.05 -7.36
C THR A 73 -14.81 -4.97 -6.94
N VAL A 74 -14.37 -3.77 -6.59
CA VAL A 74 -15.23 -2.65 -6.21
C VAL A 74 -16.14 -2.25 -7.38
N VAL A 75 -15.61 -2.20 -8.61
CA VAL A 75 -16.43 -1.90 -9.80
C VAL A 75 -17.47 -2.98 -10.03
N ALA A 76 -17.09 -4.26 -9.96
CA ALA A 76 -18.03 -5.37 -10.09
C ALA A 76 -19.12 -5.34 -9.02
N PHE A 77 -18.75 -5.06 -7.77
CA PHE A 77 -19.69 -4.93 -6.66
C PHE A 77 -20.66 -3.76 -6.85
N LYS A 78 -20.17 -2.60 -7.29
CA LYS A 78 -21.02 -1.44 -7.61
C LYS A 78 -22.02 -1.77 -8.74
N LEU A 79 -21.57 -2.44 -9.79
CA LEU A 79 -22.45 -2.86 -10.89
C LEU A 79 -23.51 -3.85 -10.41
N PHE A 80 -23.14 -4.80 -9.54
CA PHE A 80 -24.08 -5.71 -8.90
C PHE A 80 -25.11 -4.94 -8.07
N CYS A 81 -24.70 -4.06 -7.16
CA CYS A 81 -25.62 -3.27 -6.34
C CYS A 81 -26.57 -2.41 -7.19
N ASN A 82 -26.10 -1.87 -8.32
CA ASN A 82 -26.92 -1.11 -9.26
C ASN A 82 -27.93 -1.96 -10.05
N SER A 83 -27.71 -3.28 -10.12
CA SER A 83 -28.65 -4.22 -10.77
C SER A 83 -29.78 -4.68 -9.85
N LEU A 84 -29.67 -4.39 -8.54
CA LEU A 84 -30.67 -4.78 -7.54
C LEU A 84 -31.84 -3.80 -7.51
N ASP A 85 -33.04 -4.32 -7.32
CA ASP A 85 -34.21 -3.52 -6.98
C ASP A 85 -34.24 -3.12 -5.49
N GLU A 86 -35.14 -2.21 -5.12
CA GLU A 86 -35.25 -1.70 -3.75
C GLU A 86 -35.58 -2.78 -2.71
N THR A 87 -36.31 -3.83 -3.09
CA THR A 87 -36.64 -4.93 -2.17
C THR A 87 -35.41 -5.79 -1.92
N GLN A 88 -34.62 -6.06 -2.96
CA GLN A 88 -33.36 -6.79 -2.88
C GLN A 88 -32.29 -6.03 -2.10
N LYS A 89 -32.20 -4.70 -2.26
CA LYS A 89 -31.30 -3.86 -1.46
C LYS A 89 -31.68 -3.85 0.01
N CYS A 90 -32.98 -3.75 0.32
CA CYS A 90 -33.48 -3.80 1.69
C CYS A 90 -33.09 -5.13 2.36
N TYR A 91 -33.28 -6.25 1.66
CA TYR A 91 -32.84 -7.56 2.11
C TYR A 91 -31.31 -7.61 2.31
N LEU A 92 -30.50 -7.14 1.35
CA LEU A 92 -29.04 -7.12 1.49
C LEU A 92 -28.57 -6.35 2.73
N ASN A 93 -29.19 -5.20 3.01
CA ASN A 93 -28.89 -4.37 4.18
C ASN A 93 -29.25 -5.04 5.51
N GLU A 94 -30.29 -5.89 5.56
CA GLU A 94 -30.62 -6.66 6.78
C GLU A 94 -29.55 -7.68 7.15
N PHE A 95 -28.76 -8.18 6.18
CA PHE A 95 -27.68 -9.14 6.41
C PHE A 95 -26.29 -8.50 6.54
N PHE A 96 -26.15 -7.21 6.24
CA PHE A 96 -24.90 -6.47 6.35
C PHE A 96 -24.93 -5.59 7.62
N ASP A 97 -24.32 -6.09 8.70
CA ASP A 97 -24.24 -5.43 10.01
C ASP A 97 -23.34 -4.17 9.99
N GLY A 98 -23.89 -3.07 9.47
CA GLY A 98 -23.71 -1.79 10.16
C GLY A 98 -22.47 -0.95 9.85
N THR A 99 -22.00 -0.86 8.61
CA THR A 99 -21.29 0.37 8.18
C THR A 99 -21.91 0.92 6.90
N GLU A 100 -22.56 2.07 7.05
CA GLU A 100 -23.42 2.72 6.06
C GLU A 100 -22.71 2.95 4.72
N VAL A 101 -23.38 2.57 3.63
CA VAL A 101 -22.95 2.82 2.26
C VAL A 101 -23.89 3.89 1.68
N PHE A 102 -23.44 5.15 1.79
CA PHE A 102 -23.99 6.40 1.25
C PHE A 102 -25.14 7.07 2.04
N ALA A 103 -24.80 8.22 2.64
CA ALA A 103 -25.68 9.36 2.85
C ALA A 103 -25.34 10.46 1.84
#